data_AF-A0A7X0Y1C6-F1
#
_entry.id   AF-A0A7X0Y1C6-F1
#
_cell.length_a   1.000
_cell.length_b   1.000
_cell.length_c   1.000
_cell.angle_alpha   90.00
_cell.angle_beta   90.00
_cell.angle_gamma   90.00
#
_symmetry.space_group_name_H-M   'P 1'
#
loop_
_entity.id
_entity.type
_entity.pdbx_description
1 polymer ?
#
loop_
_entity_poly.entity_id
_entity_poly.type
_entity_poly.pdbx_seq_one_letter_code
_entity_poly.pdbx_strand_id
1 'polypeptide(L)'
;MRAEIITTHVECDICRKSEDNGFAIAKMSVAVLEIGHFDEYGNFHRSYNGNIGIKRLDLCSTCATTALDRVVKSKSQMFTPDVYYSFKDVGEGEK
;
A
#
# COMPACT_ATOMS: atom_id res chain seq x y z
N MET A 1 10.54 37.02 -4.98
CA MET A 1 9.67 35.82 -4.89
C MET A 1 10.32 34.88 -3.89
N ARG A 2 9.68 34.60 -2.75
CA ARG A 2 10.18 33.59 -1.80
C ARG A 2 9.82 32.23 -2.39
N ALA A 3 10.81 31.36 -2.58
CA ALA A 3 10.57 29.98 -2.94
C ALA A 3 10.02 29.28 -1.69
N GLU A 4 8.71 29.06 -1.65
CA GLU A 4 8.11 28.15 -0.68
C GLU A 4 8.57 26.75 -1.05
N ILE A 5 9.44 26.17 -0.22
CA ILE A 5 9.84 24.77 -0.35
C ILE A 5 8.62 23.96 0.09
N ILE A 6 7.84 23.49 -0.88
CA ILE A 6 6.77 22.53 -0.63
C ILE A 6 7.45 21.20 -0.33
N THR A 7 7.66 20.91 0.96
CA THR A 7 8.07 19.58 1.42
C THR A 7 6.86 18.65 1.31
N THR A 8 6.68 18.04 0.14
CA THR A 8 5.80 16.89 -0.01
C THR A 8 6.36 15.76 0.85
N HIS A 9 5.71 15.48 1.97
CA HIS A 9 6.05 14.33 2.82
C HIS A 9 5.67 13.07 2.03
N VAL A 10 6.68 12.32 1.59
CA VAL A 10 6.48 11.05 0.89
C VAL A 10 6.63 9.94 1.92
N GLU A 11 5.64 9.07 1.99
CA GLU A 11 5.62 7.91 2.87
C GLU A 11 5.56 6.62 2.06
N CYS A 12 6.10 5.54 2.62
CA CYS A 12 5.93 4.21 2.05
C CYS A 12 4.46 3.77 2.13
N ASP A 13 3.84 3.44 1.01
CA ASP A 13 2.45 3.00 0.91
C ASP A 13 2.14 1.75 1.75
N ILE A 14 3.16 0.94 2.04
CA ILE A 14 3.01 -0.34 2.74
C ILE A 14 3.28 -0.20 4.24
N CYS A 15 4.41 0.40 4.62
CA CYS A 15 4.82 0.48 6.03
C CYS A 15 4.66 1.86 6.67
N ARG A 16 4.18 2.86 5.91
CA ARG A 16 3.94 4.24 6.33
C ARG A 16 5.15 4.95 6.95
N LYS A 17 6.38 4.48 6.64
CA LYS A 17 7.62 5.19 7.01
C LYS A 17 7.83 6.37 6.06
N SER A 18 8.07 7.56 6.61
CA SER A 18 8.36 8.78 5.84
C SER A 18 9.84 8.93 5.48
N GLU A 19 10.11 9.71 4.41
CA GLU A 19 11.47 10.14 4.04
C GLU A 19 12.15 11.00 5.10
N ASP A 20 11.41 11.62 6.02
CA ASP A 20 11.98 12.51 7.07
C ASP A 20 13.00 11.80 7.96
N ASN A 21 12.95 10.47 8.02
CA ASN A 21 13.91 9.65 8.75
C ASN A 21 15.16 9.27 7.92
N GLY A 22 15.38 9.88 6.76
CA GLY A 22 16.56 9.67 5.90
C GLY A 22 16.51 8.41 5.03
N PHE A 23 15.32 7.84 4.83
CA PHE A 23 15.13 6.67 3.97
C PHE A 23 14.61 7.10 2.61
N ALA A 24 15.29 6.75 1.52
CA ALA A 24 14.78 7.03 0.18
C ALA A 24 13.48 6.27 -0.11
N ILE A 25 12.47 6.98 -0.60
CA ILE A 25 11.24 6.38 -1.14
C ILE A 25 11.31 6.37 -2.67
N ALA A 26 11.10 5.20 -3.26
CA ALA A 26 11.12 5.01 -4.71
C ALA A 26 9.71 4.72 -5.24
N LYS A 27 9.33 5.41 -6.33
CA LYS A 27 8.12 5.10 -7.09
C LYS A 27 8.35 3.87 -7.97
N MET A 28 7.62 2.80 -7.71
CA MET A 28 7.76 1.54 -8.42
C MET A 28 6.41 1.01 -8.92
N SER A 29 6.41 0.43 -10.11
CA SER A 29 5.25 -0.32 -10.61
C SER A 29 5.30 -1.74 -10.05
N VAL A 30 4.29 -2.12 -9.28
CA VAL A 30 4.23 -3.40 -8.57
C VAL A 30 2.93 -4.12 -8.87
N ALA A 31 2.99 -5.45 -8.84
CA ALA A 31 1.81 -6.28 -8.97
C ALA A 31 0.99 -6.21 -7.66
N VAL A 32 -0.26 -5.80 -7.79
CA VAL A 32 -1.21 -5.66 -6.68
C VAL A 32 -2.41 -6.57 -6.90
N LEU A 33 -2.72 -7.38 -5.89
CA LEU A 33 -3.92 -8.19 -5.80
C LEU A 33 -4.94 -7.48 -4.89
N GLU A 34 -6.10 -7.16 -5.44
CA GLU A 34 -7.22 -6.68 -4.63
C GLU A 34 -7.87 -7.86 -3.90
N ILE A 35 -7.81 -7.85 -2.57
CA ILE A 35 -8.31 -8.95 -1.74
C ILE A 35 -9.71 -8.70 -1.19
N GLY A 36 -10.23 -7.47 -1.30
CA GLY A 36 -11.53 -7.10 -0.77
C GLY A 36 -11.63 -5.65 -0.34
N HIS A 37 -12.75 -5.32 0.30
CA HIS A 37 -13.06 -3.98 0.80
C HIS A 37 -13.76 -4.07 2.16
N PHE A 38 -13.75 -2.98 2.92
CA PHE A 38 -14.57 -2.84 4.13
C PHE A 38 -15.94 -2.25 3.78
N ASP A 39 -17.01 -2.77 4.39
CA ASP A 39 -18.36 -2.20 4.30
C ASP A 39 -18.59 -1.06 5.31
N GLU A 40 -19.82 -0.55 5.34
CA GLU A 40 -20.24 0.60 6.15
C GLU A 40 -20.27 0.32 7.64
N TYR A 41 -20.24 -0.96 8.01
CA TYR A 41 -20.22 -1.45 9.37
C TYR A 41 -18.81 -1.88 9.80
N GLY A 42 -17.79 -1.71 8.93
CA GLY A 42 -16.41 -2.11 9.19
C GLY A 42 -16.15 -3.60 9.00
N ASN A 43 -17.07 -4.36 8.39
CA ASN A 43 -16.84 -5.76 8.05
C ASN A 43 -16.03 -5.88 6.77
N PHE A 44 -15.03 -6.75 6.78
CA PHE A 44 -14.21 -7.02 5.60
C PHE A 44 -14.89 -8.04 4.68
N HIS A 45 -15.20 -7.61 3.46
CA HIS A 45 -15.72 -8.46 2.40
C HIS A 45 -14.60 -8.89 1.47
N ARG A 46 -14.21 -10.16 1.57
CA ARG A 46 -13.21 -10.76 0.69
C ARG A 46 -13.76 -10.86 -0.73
N SER A 47 -12.97 -10.40 -1.70
CA SER A 47 -13.24 -10.60 -3.12
C SER A 47 -12.27 -11.65 -3.66
N TYR A 48 -12.76 -12.87 -3.88
CA TYR A 48 -11.94 -13.96 -4.43
C TYR A 48 -11.76 -13.86 -5.97
N ASN A 49 -12.32 -12.83 -6.60
CA ASN A 49 -12.21 -12.56 -8.05
C ASN A 49 -11.19 -11.46 -8.39
N GLY A 50 -10.30 -11.10 -7.46
CA GLY A 50 -9.33 -10.02 -7.64
C GLY A 50 -8.38 -10.29 -8.79
N ASN A 51 -8.51 -9.55 -9.89
CA ASN A 51 -7.49 -9.52 -10.94
C ASN A 51 -6.21 -8.90 -10.36
N ILE A 52 -5.05 -9.50 -10.67
CA ILE A 52 -3.76 -8.88 -10.36
C ILE A 52 -3.58 -7.70 -11.34
N GLY A 53 -3.54 -6.49 -10.80
CA GLY A 53 -3.27 -5.26 -11.53
C GLY A 53 -1.87 -4.73 -11.26
N ILE A 54 -1.34 -3.92 -12.17
CA ILE A 54 -0.09 -3.18 -11.92
C ILE A 54 -0.47 -1.80 -11.37
N LYS A 55 0.02 -1.46 -10.17
CA LYS A 55 -0.12 -0.12 -9.58
C LYS A 55 1.23 0.50 -9.31
N ARG A 56 1.31 1.83 -9.36
CA ARG A 56 2.49 2.59 -8.94
C ARG A 56 2.39 2.88 -7.45
N LEU A 57 3.34 2.39 -6.66
CA LEU A 57 3.43 2.64 -5.23
C LEU A 57 4.73 3.35 -4.88
N ASP A 58 4.67 4.19 -3.86
CA ASP A 58 5.79 4.81 -3.16
C ASP A 58 6.31 3.81 -2.12
N LEU A 59 7.50 3.23 -2.34
CA LEU A 59 8.05 2.17 -1.49
C LEU A 59 9.41 2.55 -0.92
N CYS A 60 9.63 2.28 0.37
CA CYS A 60 10.97 2.29 0.94
C CYS A 60 11.80 1.13 0.37
N SER A 61 13.13 1.23 0.41
CA SER A 61 14.04 0.20 -0.12
C SER A 61 13.68 -1.23 0.31
N THR A 62 13.33 -1.44 1.58
CA THR A 62 12.92 -2.75 2.11
C THR A 62 11.63 -3.27 1.46
N CYS A 63 10.62 -2.40 1.33
CA CYS A 63 9.35 -2.75 0.70
C CYS A 63 9.51 -2.92 -0.82
N ALA A 64 10.36 -2.12 -1.47
CA ALA A 64 10.67 -2.24 -2.89
C ALA A 64 11.30 -3.61 -3.21
N THR A 65 12.31 -4.03 -2.44
CA THR A 65 12.90 -5.38 -2.58
C THR A 65 11.84 -6.47 -2.36
N THR A 66 10.97 -6.31 -1.35
CA THR A 66 9.93 -7.31 -1.10
C THR A 66 8.88 -7.37 -2.22
N ALA A 67 8.56 -6.25 -2.86
CA ALA A 67 7.60 -6.17 -3.96
C ALA A 67 8.12 -6.75 -5.28
N LEU A 68 9.43 -6.92 -5.44
CA LEU A 68 10.02 -7.64 -6.56
C LEU A 68 9.73 -9.14 -6.48
N ASP A 69 9.72 -9.70 -5.27
CA ASP A 69 9.54 -11.14 -5.04
C ASP A 69 8.09 -11.53 -4.71
N ARG A 70 7.24 -10.56 -4.34
CA ARG A 70 5.89 -10.84 -3.80
C ARG A 70 4.84 -9.91 -4.37
N VAL A 71 3.64 -10.46 -4.58
CA VAL A 71 2.44 -9.69 -4.91
C VAL A 71 2.00 -8.90 -3.68
N VAL A 72 1.75 -7.61 -3.87
CA VAL A 72 1.20 -6.72 -2.84
C VAL A 72 -0.30 -6.94 -2.74
N LYS A 73 -0.84 -7.14 -1.55
CA LYS A 73 -2.29 -7.21 -1.34
C LYS A 73 -2.82 -5.80 -1.11
N SER A 74 -3.97 -5.46 -1.71
CA SER A 74 -4.66 -4.21 -1.45
C SER A 74 -6.07 -4.43 -0.94
N LYS A 75 -6.47 -3.63 0.04
CA LYS A 75 -7.85 -3.51 0.52
C LYS A 75 -8.28 -2.06 0.51
N SER A 76 -9.46 -1.77 -0.02
CA SER A 76 -10.05 -0.43 0.02
C SER A 76 -10.79 -0.20 1.34
N GLN A 77 -10.72 1.02 1.84
CA GLN A 77 -11.60 1.47 2.94
C GLN A 77 -12.88 2.07 2.39
N MET A 78 -13.92 2.09 3.23
CA MET A 78 -15.17 2.74 2.86
C MET A 78 -15.08 4.25 3.07
N PHE A 79 -15.83 4.99 2.24
CA PHE A 79 -15.96 6.45 2.27
C PHE A 79 -14.66 7.25 2.07
N THR A 80 -13.53 6.59 1.85
CA THR A 80 -12.26 7.23 1.50
C THR A 80 -11.73 6.65 0.20
N PRO A 81 -10.97 7.43 -0.58
CA PRO A 81 -10.16 6.87 -1.66
C PRO A 81 -8.96 6.07 -1.14
N ASP A 82 -8.83 5.88 0.18
CA ASP A 82 -7.65 5.28 0.79
C ASP A 82 -7.63 3.78 0.54
N VAL A 83 -6.47 3.33 0.07
CA VAL A 83 -6.17 1.93 -0.16
C VAL A 83 -5.03 1.53 0.77
N TYR A 84 -5.20 0.40 1.44
CA TYR A 84 -4.19 -0.17 2.31
C TYR A 84 -3.48 -1.29 1.59
N TYR A 85 -2.15 -1.20 1.55
CA TYR A 85 -1.28 -2.17 0.93
C TYR A 85 -0.51 -2.99 1.97
N SER A 86 -0.39 -4.30 1.76
CA SER A 86 0.40 -5.18 2.65
C SER A 86 1.04 -6.35 1.91
N PHE A 87 2.14 -6.89 2.46
CA PHE A 87 2.80 -8.11 1.95
C PHE A 87 2.29 -9.41 2.59
N LYS A 88 1.47 -9.32 3.64
CA LYS A 88 0.89 -10.45 4.37
C LYS A 88 -0.51 -10.11 4.86
N ASP A 89 -1.37 -11.12 4.94
CA ASP A 89 -2.62 -11.03 5.68
C ASP A 89 -2.33 -10.84 7.16
N VAL A 90 -2.99 -9.85 7.75
CA VAL A 90 -3.25 -9.85 9.19
C VAL A 90 -4.35 -10.89 9.39
N GLY A 91 -3.97 -12.17 9.56
CA GLY A 91 -4.90 -13.19 10.06
C GLY A 91 -5.25 -14.39 9.15
N GLU A 92 -4.32 -14.94 8.36
CA GLU A 92 -4.38 -16.38 8.03
C GLU A 92 -3.47 -17.15 8.99
N GLY A 93 -3.80 -17.07 10.28
CA GLY A 93 -3.58 -18.16 11.20
C GLY A 93 -4.86 -18.98 11.17
N GLU A 94 -4.82 -20.14 10.52
CA GLU A 94 -5.78 -21.20 10.77
C GLU A 94 -5.90 -21.39 12.29
N LYS A 95 -7.11 -21.21 12.82
CA LYS A 95 -7.63 -21.94 13.98
C LYS A 95 -9.13 -21.77 14.09
#